data_AF-A0A497MP11-F1
#
_entry.id   AF-A0A497MP11-F1
#
_cell.length_a   1.000
_cell.length_b   1.000
_cell.length_c   1.000
_cell.angle_alpha   90.00
_cell.angle_beta   90.00
_cell.angle_gamma   90.00
#
_symmetry.space_group_name_H-M   'P 1'
#
loop_
_entity.id
_entity.type
_entity.pdbx_description
1 polymer ?
#
loop_
_entity_poly.entity_id
_entity_poly.type
_entity_poly.pdbx_seq_one_letter_code
_entity_poly.pdbx_strand_id
1 'polypeptide(L)' 'GHFLPGSMGPKVLACIRFLEWGGKEAIIASLDEAVDAIEGEAGTHIFRGEKPRVLSYTASTTL' A
#
# COMPACT_ATOMS: atom_id res chain seq x y z
N GLY A 1 -9.40 1.03 -17.29
CA GLY A 1 -8.98 0.97 -15.87
C GLY A 1 -8.40 -0.40 -15.60
N HIS A 2 -7.35 -0.50 -14.78
CA HIS A 2 -6.62 -1.76 -14.56
C HIS A 2 -7.43 -2.80 -13.75
N PHE A 3 -8.43 -2.36 -12.98
CA PHE A 3 -9.29 -3.23 -12.16
C PHE A 3 -10.74 -3.15 -12.60
N LEU A 4 -11.40 -4.30 -12.73
CA LEU A 4 -12.79 -4.39 -13.17
C LEU A 4 -13.75 -3.72 -12.17
N PRO A 5 -14.72 -2.91 -12.64
CA PRO A 5 -15.79 -2.39 -11.80
C PRO A 5 -16.64 -3.55 -11.26
N GLY A 6 -17.07 -3.45 -10.00
CA GLY A 6 -17.90 -4.47 -9.33
C GLY A 6 -17.14 -5.67 -8.73
N SER A 7 -15.84 -5.81 -8.99
CA SER A 7 -15.02 -6.85 -8.36
C SER A 7 -13.78 -6.25 -7.69
N MET A 8 -12.64 -6.19 -8.37
CA MET A 8 -11.37 -5.79 -7.76
C MET A 8 -11.28 -4.27 -7.53
N GLY A 9 -11.88 -3.45 -8.40
CA GLY A 9 -11.84 -1.99 -8.28
C GLY A 9 -12.35 -1.47 -6.93
N PRO A 10 -13.55 -1.89 -6.48
CA PRO A 10 -14.04 -1.54 -5.14
C PRO A 10 -13.16 -2.02 -3.99
N LYS A 11 -12.48 -3.18 -4.12
CA LYS A 11 -11.56 -3.70 -3.09
C LYS A 11 -10.35 -2.79 -2.93
N VAL A 12 -9.71 -2.45 -4.04
CA VAL A 12 -8.56 -1.55 -4.06
C VAL A 12 -8.93 -0.17 -3.51
N LEU A 13 -10.10 0.37 -3.89
CA LEU A 13 -10.56 1.66 -3.38
C LEU A 13 -10.80 1.65 -1.85
N ALA A 14 -11.33 0.55 -1.31
CA ALA A 14 -11.49 0.40 0.14
C ALA A 14 -10.14 0.36 0.86
N CYS A 15 -9.15 -0.37 0.33
CA CYS A 15 -7.79 -0.43 0.87
C CYS A 15 -7.13 0.96 0.88
N ILE A 16 -7.25 1.71 -0.23
CA ILE A 16 -6.72 3.08 -0.32
C ILE A 16 -7.33 3.96 0.77
N ARG A 17 -8.66 3.97 0.89
CA ARG A 17 -9.36 4.77 1.92
C ARG A 17 -8.92 4.39 3.33
N PHE A 18 -8.80 3.10 3.63
CA PHE A 18 -8.33 2.64 4.94
C PHE A 18 -6.92 3.17 5.27
N LEU A 19 -5.99 3.09 4.32
CA LEU A 19 -4.62 3.59 4.50
C LEU A 19 -4.56 5.11 4.59
N GLU A 20 -5.38 5.84 3.83
CA GLU A 20 -5.51 7.30 3.92
C GLU A 20 -6.00 7.76 5.30
N TRP A 21 -6.86 6.96 5.93
CA TRP A 21 -7.44 7.24 7.25
C TRP A 21 -6.54 6.83 8.42
N GLY A 22 -5.32 6.34 8.15
CA GLY A 22 -4.33 5.99 9.18
C GLY A 22 -4.15 4.50 9.41
N GLY A 23 -4.78 3.64 8.61
CA GLY A 23 -4.44 2.23 8.53
C GLY A 23 -2.96 2.03 8.18
N LYS A 24 -2.32 1.02 8.79
CA LYS A 24 -0.89 0.72 8.55
C LYS A 24 -0.68 -0.12 7.30
N GLU A 25 -1.59 -1.06 7.06
CA GLU A 25 -1.50 -2.08 6.03
C GLU A 25 -2.91 -2.55 5.67
N ALA A 26 -3.17 -2.80 4.39
CA ALA A 26 -4.41 -3.41 3.92
C ALA A 26 -4.09 -4.67 3.10
N ILE A 27 -4.84 -5.74 3.32
CA ILE A 27 -4.59 -7.05 2.70
C ILE A 27 -5.82 -7.47 1.90
N ILE A 28 -5.62 -7.90 0.65
CA ILE A 28 -6.64 -8.58 -0.16
C ILE A 28 -6.19 -10.03 -0.34
N ALA A 29 -6.94 -10.98 0.22
CA ALA A 29 -6.64 -12.42 0.11
C ALA A 29 -7.93 -13.23 -0.01
N SER A 30 -7.79 -14.51 -0.39
CA SER A 30 -8.86 -15.49 -0.30
C SER A 30 -9.16 -15.81 1.16
N LEU A 31 -10.41 -16.18 1.49
CA LEU A 31 -10.78 -16.50 2.88
C LEU A 31 -10.01 -17.73 3.41
N ASP A 32 -9.77 -18.72 2.55
CA ASP A 32 -9.05 -19.94 2.92
C ASP A 32 -7.56 -19.69 3.25
N GLU A 33 -7.01 -18.56 2.79
CA GLU A 33 -5.61 -18.14 2.99
C GLU A 33 -5.50 -17.05 4.06
N ALA A 34 -6.55 -16.79 4.85
CA ALA A 34 -6.60 -15.63 5.74
C ALA A 34 -5.49 -15.63 6.81
N VAL A 35 -5.10 -16.81 7.31
CA VAL A 35 -4.01 -16.93 8.29
C VAL A 35 -2.67 -16.60 7.63
N ASP A 36 -2.34 -17.29 6.53
CA ASP A 36 -1.11 -17.08 5.78
C ASP A 36 -0.97 -15.62 5.31
N ALA A 37 -2.08 -14.99 4.92
CA ALA A 37 -2.09 -13.60 4.52
C ALA A 37 -1.82 -12.63 5.68
N ILE A 38 -2.31 -12.92 6.89
CA ILE A 38 -1.96 -12.11 8.07
C ILE A 38 -0.49 -12.31 8.45
N GLU A 39 0.06 -13.50 8.23
CA GLU A 39 1.49 -13.80 8.47
C GLU A 39 2.43 -13.22 7.39
N GLY A 40 1.88 -12.73 6.27
CA GLY A 40 2.67 -12.12 5.19
C GLY A 40 3.11 -13.11 4.10
N GLU A 41 2.60 -14.34 4.14
CA GLU A 41 2.98 -15.43 3.24
C GLU A 41 2.01 -15.57 2.04
N ALA A 42 0.86 -14.89 2.06
CA ALA A 42 -0.14 -14.94 0.99
C ALA A 42 -0.88 -13.61 0.77
N GLY A 43 -1.61 -13.50 -0.34
CA GLY A 43 -2.44 -12.33 -0.64
C GLY A 43 -1.68 -11.11 -1.18
N THR A 44 -2.40 -10.01 -1.37
CA THR A 44 -1.86 -8.72 -1.84
C THR A 44 -1.79 -7.74 -0.68
N HIS A 45 -0.57 -7.43 -0.25
CA HIS A 45 -0.29 -6.48 0.81
C HIS A 45 -0.10 -5.08 0.24
N ILE A 46 -0.88 -4.13 0.75
CA ILE A 46 -0.91 -2.74 0.29
C ILE A 46 -0.43 -1.85 1.42
N PHE A 47 0.67 -1.15 1.16
CA PHE A 47 1.30 -0.22 2.10
C PHE A 47 1.20 1.21 1.59
N ARG A 48 1.29 2.17 2.51
CA ARG A 48 1.46 3.58 2.15
C ARG A 48 2.88 3.77 1.63
N GLY A 49 3.01 4.17 0.37
CA GLY A 49 4.30 4.56 -0.18
C GLY A 49 4.89 5.74 0.60
N GLU A 50 6.17 5.67 0.93
CA GLU A 50 6.88 6.83 1.44
C GLU A 50 6.95 7.90 0.35
N LYS A 51 6.66 9.15 0.69
CA LYS A 51 6.95 10.24 -0.23
C LYS A 51 8.47 10.27 -0.42
N PRO A 52 9.00 10.28 -1.66
CA PRO A 52 10.43 10.39 -1.87
C PRO A 52 10.94 11.64 -1.16
N ARG A 53 11.85 11.46 -0.21
CA ARG A 53 12.57 12.59 0.38
C ARG A 53 13.38 13.22 -0.75
N VAL A 54 13.02 14.45 -1.12
CA VAL A 54 13.90 15.29 -1.93
C VAL A 54 15.17 15.50 -1.09
N LEU A 55 16.27 14.88 -1.51
CA LEU A 55 17.58 15.14 -0.92
C LEU A 55 17.96 16.57 -1.30
N SER A 56 17.78 17.51 -0.36
CA SER A 56 18.34 18.85 -0.52
C SER A 56 19.86 18.75 -0.44
N TYR A 57 20.53 18.77 -1.59
CA TYR A 57 21.98 18.86 -1.65
C TYR A 57 22.39 20.30 -1.32
N THR A 58 22.80 20.55 -0.07
CA THR A 58 23.55 21.78 0.26
C THR A 58 24.99 21.57 -0.18
N ALA A 59 25.34 22.09 -1.36
CA ALA A 59 26.72 22.24 -1.76
C ALA A 59 27.40 23.22 -0.79
N SER A 60 28.15 22.71 0.18
CA SER A 60 29.09 23.50 0.95
C SER A 60 30.30 23.74 0.06
N THR A 61 30.25 24.83 -0.72
CA THR A 61 31.46 25.35 -1.38
C THR A 61 32.35 25.91 -0.29
N THR A 62 33.31 25.11 0.15
CA THR A 62 34.43 25.60 0.95
C THR A 62 35.42 26.24 -0.02
N LEU A 63 35.61 27.56 0.18
CA LEU A 63 36.66 28.49 -0.28
C LEU A 63 37.46 28.14 -1.55
#